data_AF-A0A1H6RYW4-F1
#
_entry.id   AF-A0A1H6RYW4-F1
#
_cell.length_a   1.000
_cell.length_b   1.000
_cell.length_c   1.000
_cell.angle_alpha   90.00
_cell.angle_beta   90.00
_cell.angle_gamma   90.00
#
_symmetry.space_group_name_H-M   'P 1'
#
loop_
_entity.id
_entity.type
_entity.pdbx_description
1 polymer ?
#
loop_
_entity_poly.entity_id
_entity_poly.type
_entity_poly.pdbx_seq_one_letter_code
_entity_poly.pdbx_strand_id
1 'polypeptide(L)'
;MDTPPGALCRLDHIPDGTAVAVDAVLPDGPENLILLRDGEDARAWINVCPHAGRRLDWAPGQFLISRGTLICAVHGAGFRTGDGLCVGGPCRGQSLRAVPVRVERGVVWLAES
;
A
#
# COMPACT_ATOMS: atom_id res chain seq x y z
N MET A 1 -7.04 -1.00 23.31
CA MET A 1 -6.66 0.29 22.72
C MET A 1 -7.49 0.43 21.46
N ASP A 2 -8.67 1.04 21.59
CA ASP A 2 -9.53 1.35 20.44
C ASP A 2 -8.78 2.30 19.53
N THR A 3 -8.36 1.79 18.37
CA THR A 3 -7.91 2.64 17.28
C THR A 3 -9.13 3.43 16.82
N PRO A 4 -9.11 4.78 16.86
CA PRO A 4 -10.24 5.58 16.41
C PRO A 4 -10.62 5.21 14.97
N PRO A 5 -11.91 5.30 14.59
CA PRO A 5 -12.37 4.90 13.26
C PRO A 5 -11.50 5.51 12.17
N GLY A 6 -10.95 4.66 11.30
CA GLY A 6 -10.12 5.08 10.16
C GLY A 6 -8.65 5.35 10.45
N ALA A 7 -8.16 5.32 11.70
CA ALA A 7 -6.72 5.30 11.94
C ALA A 7 -6.12 3.95 11.55
N LEU A 8 -5.00 3.98 10.82
CA LEU A 8 -4.34 2.79 10.29
C LEU A 8 -3.09 2.42 11.10
N CYS A 9 -2.14 3.35 11.18
CA CYS A 9 -0.91 3.19 11.98
C CYS A 9 -0.22 4.55 12.19
N ARG A 10 0.83 4.58 13.01
CA ARG A 10 1.73 5.74 13.06
C ARG A 10 2.61 5.75 11.81
N LEU A 11 2.88 6.94 11.27
CA LEU A 11 3.75 7.11 10.10
C LEU A 11 5.18 6.60 10.36
N ASP A 12 5.67 6.76 11.59
CA ASP A 12 7.01 6.31 12.00
C ASP A 12 7.15 4.79 12.14
N HIS A 13 6.05 4.03 12.10
CA HIS A 13 6.09 2.57 11.97
C HIS A 13 6.46 2.12 10.54
N ILE A 14 6.40 3.03 9.58
CA ILE A 14 6.81 2.79 8.19
C ILE A 14 8.16 3.48 8.00
N PRO A 15 9.26 2.73 7.85
CA PRO A 15 10.53 3.33 7.46
C PRO A 15 10.38 4.09 6.14
N ASP A 16 11.04 5.24 6.03
CA ASP A 16 10.90 6.10 4.85
C ASP A 16 11.32 5.38 3.56
N GLY A 17 10.54 5.58 2.49
CA GLY A 17 10.71 4.89 1.21
C GLY A 17 10.35 3.40 1.21
N THR A 18 9.79 2.88 2.31
CA THR A 18 9.35 1.48 2.43
C THR A 18 7.84 1.36 2.58
N ALA A 19 7.34 0.13 2.71
CA ALA A 19 5.93 -0.13 2.93
C ALA A 19 5.69 -1.25 3.96
N VAL A 20 4.53 -1.18 4.61
CA VAL A 20 3.99 -2.19 5.53
C VAL A 20 2.58 -2.57 5.13
N ALA A 21 2.09 -3.71 5.61
CA ALA A 21 0.69 -4.07 5.44
C ALA A 21 -0.12 -3.69 6.67
N VAL A 22 -1.35 -3.24 6.46
CA VAL A 22 -2.36 -3.04 7.51
C VAL A 22 -3.68 -3.65 7.07
N ASP A 23 -4.43 -4.20 8.01
CA ASP A 23 -5.82 -4.55 7.77
C ASP A 23 -6.70 -3.33 8.09
N ALA A 24 -7.65 -3.03 7.20
CA ALA A 24 -8.56 -1.91 7.32
C ALA A 24 -9.97 -2.35 6.96
N VAL A 25 -10.99 -1.68 7.52
CA VAL A 25 -12.38 -1.85 7.09
C VAL A 25 -12.73 -0.68 6.17
N LEU A 26 -12.87 -0.96 4.87
CA LEU A 26 -13.34 -0.02 3.87
C LEU A 26 -14.86 -0.11 3.73
N PRO A 27 -15.53 0.82 3.01
CA PRO A 27 -16.97 0.74 2.77
C PRO A 27 -17.43 -0.57 2.14
N ASP A 28 -16.59 -1.17 1.28
CA ASP A 28 -16.88 -2.44 0.60
C ASP A 28 -16.58 -3.69 1.46
N GLY A 29 -15.99 -3.51 2.65
CA GLY A 29 -15.61 -4.59 3.56
C GLY A 29 -14.15 -4.55 4.03
N PRO A 30 -13.72 -5.61 4.76
CA PRO A 30 -12.36 -5.71 5.25
C PRO A 30 -11.38 -5.95 4.10
N GLU A 31 -10.28 -5.19 4.10
CA GLU A 31 -9.24 -5.25 3.08
C GLU A 31 -7.85 -5.22 3.72
N ASN A 32 -6.88 -5.81 3.03
CA ASN A 32 -5.47 -5.70 3.40
C ASN A 32 -4.83 -4.64 2.50
N LEU A 33 -4.22 -3.63 3.10
CA LEU A 33 -3.65 -2.47 2.42
C LEU A 33 -2.13 -2.51 2.46
N ILE A 34 -1.52 -2.00 1.40
CA ILE A 34 -0.11 -1.61 1.36
C ILE A 34 -0.06 -0.14 1.77
N LEU A 35 0.66 0.20 2.84
CA LEU A 35 0.97 1.60 3.20
C LEU A 35 2.43 1.88 2.91
N LEU A 36 2.69 2.80 1.99
CA LEU A 36 4.01 3.26 1.61
C LEU A 36 4.25 4.67 2.15
N ARG A 37 5.38 4.88 2.80
CA ARG A 37 5.80 6.21 3.27
C ARG A 37 6.64 6.93 2.21
N ASP A 38 6.39 8.22 2.05
CA ASP A 38 7.17 9.13 1.22
C ASP A 38 7.39 10.44 1.99
N GLY A 39 8.50 10.52 2.73
CA GLY A 39 8.78 11.66 3.61
C GLY A 39 7.74 11.78 4.73
N GLU A 40 6.99 12.87 4.73
CA GLU A 40 5.94 13.15 5.72
C GLU A 40 4.53 12.72 5.27
N ASP A 41 4.43 12.15 4.07
CA ASP A 41 3.20 11.66 3.49
C ASP A 41 3.18 10.12 3.41
N ALA A 42 1.99 9.59 3.14
CA ALA A 42 1.77 8.17 2.89
C ALA A 42 0.86 7.96 1.68
N ARG A 43 1.09 6.87 0.96
CA ARG A 43 0.22 6.37 -0.12
C ARG A 43 -0.26 4.98 0.24
N ALA A 44 -1.47 4.65 -0.21
CA ALA A 44 -2.09 3.36 0.07
C ALA A 44 -2.72 2.72 -1.16
N TRP A 45 -2.63 1.39 -1.22
CA TRP A 45 -3.30 0.57 -2.22
C TRP A 45 -3.85 -0.70 -1.59
N ILE A 46 -4.85 -1.30 -2.21
CA ILE A 46 -5.26 -2.67 -1.90
C ILE A 46 -4.08 -3.61 -2.20
N ASN A 47 -3.74 -4.49 -1.27
CA ASN A 47 -2.67 -5.48 -1.41
C ASN A 47 -3.09 -6.65 -2.31
N VAL A 48 -3.46 -6.35 -3.55
CA VAL A 48 -3.89 -7.30 -4.56
C VAL A 48 -3.30 -6.89 -5.91
N CYS A 49 -2.47 -7.79 -6.46
CA CYS A 49 -1.86 -7.61 -7.76
C CYS A 49 -2.91 -7.88 -8.85
N PRO A 50 -3.16 -6.93 -9.77
CA PRO A 50 -4.23 -7.07 -10.75
C PRO A 50 -3.94 -8.15 -11.81
N HIS A 51 -2.71 -8.67 -11.87
CA HIS A 51 -2.35 -9.80 -12.72
C HIS A 51 -3.11 -11.08 -12.36
N ALA A 52 -3.09 -11.49 -11.09
CA ALA A 52 -3.56 -12.81 -10.67
C ALA A 52 -4.30 -12.79 -9.32
N GLY A 53 -4.67 -11.61 -8.82
CA GLY A 53 -5.39 -11.45 -7.56
C GLY A 53 -4.58 -11.84 -6.31
N ARG A 54 -3.25 -11.97 -6.43
CA ARG A 54 -2.36 -12.37 -5.32
C ARG A 54 -1.85 -11.15 -4.58
N ARG A 55 -1.60 -11.30 -3.27
CA ARG A 55 -0.92 -10.28 -2.49
C ARG A 55 0.50 -10.02 -3.01
N LEU A 56 0.98 -8.79 -2.82
CA LEU A 56 2.27 -8.33 -3.31
C LEU A 56 3.42 -8.65 -2.34
N ASP A 57 3.12 -8.84 -1.05
CA ASP A 57 4.11 -9.09 -0.01
C ASP A 57 4.82 -10.44 -0.18
N TRP A 58 6.12 -10.47 0.15
CA TRP A 58 6.95 -11.68 0.09
C TRP A 58 6.96 -12.46 1.40
N ALA A 59 6.60 -11.79 2.50
CA ALA A 59 6.31 -12.34 3.80
C ALA A 59 5.25 -11.42 4.45
N PRO A 60 4.48 -11.89 5.46
CA PRO A 60 3.38 -11.10 6.02
C PRO A 60 3.79 -9.66 6.36
N GLY A 61 3.24 -8.71 5.59
CA GLY A 61 3.47 -7.27 5.77
C GLY A 61 4.82 -6.74 5.27
N GLN A 62 5.60 -7.52 4.55
CA GLN A 62 6.91 -7.14 4.01
C GLN A 62 6.89 -7.06 2.49
N PHE A 63 7.32 -5.92 1.95
CA PHE A 63 7.27 -5.63 0.52
C PHE A 63 8.67 -5.48 -0.07
N LEU A 64 8.81 -5.80 -1.35
CA LEU A 64 10.02 -5.55 -2.12
C LEU A 64 9.89 -4.19 -2.81
N ILE A 65 10.70 -3.21 -2.40
CA ILE A 65 10.77 -1.91 -3.05
C ILE A 65 12.20 -1.65 -3.50
N SER A 66 12.37 -1.29 -4.76
CA SER A 66 13.67 -0.95 -5.34
C SER A 66 13.51 0.23 -6.28
N ARG A 67 14.30 1.28 -6.06
CA ARG A 67 14.36 2.49 -6.91
C ARG A 67 12.98 3.05 -7.27
N GLY A 68 12.09 3.20 -6.28
CA GLY A 68 10.73 3.72 -6.48
C GLY A 68 9.77 2.76 -7.20
N THR A 69 10.11 1.48 -7.26
CA THR A 69 9.24 0.42 -7.80
C THR A 69 8.92 -0.60 -6.72
N LEU A 70 7.63 -0.79 -6.44
CA LEU A 70 7.09 -1.88 -5.64
C LEU A 70 6.96 -3.14 -6.50
N ILE A 71 7.56 -4.24 -6.07
CA ILE A 71 7.63 -5.48 -6.86
C ILE A 71 6.73 -6.53 -6.22
N CYS A 72 5.79 -7.07 -6.99
CA CYS A 72 4.99 -8.23 -6.60
C CYS A 72 5.91 -9.45 -6.44
N ALA A 73 5.98 -9.98 -5.23
CA ALA A 73 6.84 -11.10 -4.88
C ALA A 73 6.51 -12.41 -5.60
N VAL A 74 5.31 -12.53 -6.18
CA VAL A 74 4.84 -13.78 -6.80
C VAL A 74 5.37 -13.93 -8.23
N HIS A 75 5.18 -12.91 -9.08
CA HIS A 75 5.50 -12.99 -10.51
C HIS A 75 6.32 -11.79 -11.02
N GLY A 76 6.81 -10.92 -10.12
CA GLY A 76 7.73 -9.83 -10.48
C GLY A 76 7.10 -8.63 -11.17
N ALA A 77 5.77 -8.46 -11.13
CA ALA A 77 5.13 -7.24 -11.62
C ALA A 77 5.63 -6.03 -10.82
N GLY A 78 6.09 -4.98 -11.51
CA GLY A 78 6.69 -3.79 -10.92
C GLY A 78 5.77 -2.58 -11.05
N PHE A 79 5.41 -1.97 -9.92
CA PHE A 79 4.48 -0.85 -9.80
C PHE A 79 5.23 0.40 -9.34
N ARG A 80 5.03 1.53 -10.02
CA ARG A 80 5.65 2.79 -9.61
C ARG A 80 5.05 3.23 -8.27
N THR A 81 5.88 3.57 -7.31
CA THR A 81 5.42 3.95 -5.96
C THR A 81 4.70 5.30 -5.91
N GLY A 82 4.72 6.09 -6.98
CA GLY A 82 4.02 7.38 -7.05
C GLY A 82 2.52 7.26 -7.33
N ASP A 83 2.12 6.36 -8.23
CA ASP A 83 0.74 6.24 -8.74
C ASP A 83 0.19 4.80 -8.75
N GLY A 84 1.03 3.80 -8.46
CA GLY A 84 0.66 2.39 -8.51
C GLY A 84 0.56 1.82 -9.92
N LEU A 85 1.02 2.52 -10.96
CA LEU A 85 1.01 2.01 -12.34
C LEU A 85 2.03 0.88 -12.50
N CYS A 86 1.60 -0.26 -13.03
CA CYS A 86 2.48 -1.36 -13.42
C CYS A 86 3.31 -0.97 -14.65
N VAL A 87 4.62 -0.80 -14.43
CA VAL A 87 5.60 -0.43 -15.46
C VAL A 87 6.42 -1.63 -15.95
N GLY A 88 6.24 -2.83 -15.37
CA GLY A 88 6.96 -4.03 -15.81
C GLY A 88 6.28 -5.33 -15.34
N GLY A 89 6.47 -6.40 -16.11
CA GLY A 89 5.87 -7.71 -15.83
C GLY A 89 4.49 -7.93 -16.50
N PRO A 90 3.75 -8.97 -16.07
CA PRO A 90 2.63 -9.54 -16.83
C PRO A 90 1.37 -8.66 -16.87
N CYS A 91 1.19 -7.73 -15.93
CA CYS A 91 0.06 -6.78 -15.92
C CYS A 91 0.47 -5.34 -16.30
N ARG A 92 1.53 -5.17 -17.10
CA ARG A 92 2.00 -3.84 -17.53
C ARG A 92 0.86 -3.01 -18.11
N GLY A 93 0.73 -1.77 -17.66
CA GLY A 93 -0.34 -0.84 -18.06
C GLY A 93 -1.58 -0.86 -17.16
N GLN A 94 -1.71 -1.83 -16.26
CA GLN A 94 -2.73 -1.83 -15.21
C GLN A 94 -2.20 -1.13 -13.95
N SER A 95 -3.09 -0.73 -13.04
CA SER A 95 -2.71 -0.05 -11.79
C SER A 95 -3.22 -0.79 -10.56
N LEU A 96 -2.50 -0.61 -9.44
CA LEU A 96 -3.01 -0.96 -8.12
C LEU A 96 -4.23 -0.09 -7.79
N ARG A 97 -5.22 -0.68 -7.11
CA ARG A 97 -6.39 0.06 -6.64
C ARG A 97 -5.99 0.94 -5.46
N ALA A 98 -5.97 2.26 -5.67
CA ALA A 98 -5.61 3.22 -4.65
C ALA A 98 -6.66 3.29 -3.53
N VAL A 99 -6.19 3.54 -2.31
CA VAL A 99 -7.05 3.84 -1.15
C VAL A 99 -6.67 5.23 -0.65
N PRO A 100 -7.61 6.19 -0.62
CA PRO A 100 -7.33 7.53 -0.11
C PRO A 100 -6.88 7.48 1.35
N VAL A 101 -5.73 8.09 1.63
CA VAL A 101 -5.19 8.25 2.99
C VAL A 101 -4.64 9.65 3.18
N ARG A 102 -4.56 10.09 4.44
CA ARG A 102 -3.94 11.35 4.84
C ARG A 102 -3.10 11.14 6.10
N VAL A 103 -2.00 11.88 6.22
CA VAL A 103 -1.22 11.93 7.44
C VAL A 103 -1.69 13.11 8.28
N GLU A 104 -2.07 12.87 9.53
CA GLU A 104 -2.37 13.93 10.49
C GLU A 104 -1.72 13.61 11.83
N ARG A 105 -0.91 14.56 12.33
CA ARG A 105 -0.22 14.44 13.63
C ARG A 105 0.59 13.13 13.75
N GLY A 106 1.24 12.73 12.66
CA GLY A 106 2.09 11.52 12.60
C GLY A 106 1.30 10.20 12.56
N VAL A 107 -0.01 10.25 12.33
CA VAL A 107 -0.86 9.06 12.17
C VAL A 107 -1.39 9.04 10.74
N VAL A 108 -1.37 7.85 10.12
CA VAL A 108 -1.98 7.60 8.82
C VAL A 108 -3.45 7.27 9.04
N TRP A 109 -4.33 8.03 8.38
CA TRP A 109 -5.78 7.87 8.43
C TRP A 109 -6.31 7.52 7.05
N LEU A 110 -7.37 6.72 6.99
CA LEU A 110 -8.23 6.68 5.80
C LEU A 110 -8.78 8.11 5.57
N ALA A 111 -8.69 8.57 4.34
CA ALA A 111 -9.37 9.80 3.93
C ALA A 111 -10.80 9.43 3.52
N GLU A 112 -11.77 10.23 3.99
CA GLU A 112 -13.14 10.14 3.48
C GLU A 112 -13.12 10.52 2.00
N SER A 113 -13.79 9.71 1.17
CA SER A 113 -14.00 9.94 -0.26
C SER A 113 -15.19 10.86 -0.50
#